data_AF-B8BXQ3-F1
#
_entry.id   AF-B8BXQ3-F1
#
_cell.length_a   1.000
_cell.length_b   1.000
_cell.length_c   1.000
_cell.angle_alpha   90.00
_cell.angle_beta   90.00
_cell.angle_gamma   90.00
#
_symmetry.space_group_name_H-M   'P 1'
#
loop_
_entity.id
_entity.type
_entity.pdbx_description
1 polymer ?
#
loop_
_entity_poly.entity_id
_entity_poly.type
_entity_poly.pdbx_seq_one_letter_code
_entity_poly.pdbx_strand_id
1 'polypeptide(L)'
;MAPFALLLLLSQTFTDAFSVSSHSRRLTPMSASVASRQRRVTSLCSSAFASVETGKAEDRYLNDEQLDFCKAYLNEHHKTDVLLPFTQAFSDLGTTSIQKNMWMGGSFSITDATVTDITADTLFLEAIVVEGRKTSTKQVEVPLDSDPVEGMLRTYPTQPPIDPLHLERSAPFGIDNFVRRMIRLCNIVKAYGATGKLIQLGVQLGGRGVGKLHDDMYLNQVPHSE
;
A
#
# COMPACT_ATOMS: atom_id res chain seq x y z
N MET A 1 -32.64 -50.75 32.86
CA MET A 1 -33.78 -49.81 32.82
C MET A 1 -33.83 -49.15 31.45
N ALA A 2 -34.94 -48.47 31.11
CA ALA A 2 -35.37 -48.20 29.73
C ALA A 2 -34.45 -47.25 28.90
N PRO A 3 -34.49 -47.32 27.56
CA PRO A 3 -33.72 -46.49 26.64
C PRO A 3 -34.50 -45.24 26.18
N PHE A 4 -33.83 -44.28 25.54
CA PHE A 4 -34.46 -43.42 24.54
C PHE A 4 -33.46 -42.95 23.48
N ALA A 5 -33.86 -43.05 22.22
CA ALA A 5 -33.18 -42.45 21.07
C ALA A 5 -34.02 -41.27 20.56
N LEU A 6 -33.39 -40.28 19.93
CA LEU A 6 -34.07 -39.51 18.88
C LEU A 6 -33.08 -39.14 17.77
N LEU A 7 -33.59 -39.27 16.55
CA LEU A 7 -32.95 -39.00 15.26
C LEU A 7 -33.53 -37.70 14.67
N LEU A 8 -33.04 -37.28 13.48
CA LEU A 8 -33.72 -36.35 12.54
C LEU A 8 -33.81 -34.87 13.04
N LEU A 9 -33.75 -33.80 12.25
CA LEU A 9 -33.68 -33.52 10.79
C LEU A 9 -32.66 -32.34 10.60
N LEU A 10 -32.26 -31.87 9.42
CA LEU A 10 -32.68 -32.03 8.01
C LEU A 10 -31.42 -32.10 7.11
N SER A 11 -31.57 -32.64 5.89
CA SER A 11 -30.76 -32.31 4.71
C SER A 11 -31.60 -31.44 3.77
N GLN A 12 -31.01 -30.54 2.99
CA GLN A 12 -31.28 -30.44 1.54
C GLN A 12 -30.45 -29.35 0.84
N THR A 13 -29.93 -29.74 -0.31
CA THR A 13 -29.38 -28.91 -1.39
C THR A 13 -30.49 -28.23 -2.18
N PHE A 14 -30.25 -27.05 -2.76
CA PHE A 14 -30.80 -26.76 -4.09
C PHE A 14 -29.92 -25.78 -4.90
N THR A 15 -29.87 -26.03 -6.20
CA THR A 15 -29.10 -25.30 -7.23
C THR A 15 -29.98 -24.30 -8.00
N ASP A 16 -29.38 -23.61 -8.96
CA ASP A 16 -30.02 -22.89 -10.07
C ASP A 16 -30.77 -21.59 -9.72
N ALA A 17 -30.65 -20.49 -10.48
CA ALA A 17 -30.58 -20.47 -11.93
C ALA A 17 -29.82 -19.26 -12.50
N PHE A 18 -28.97 -19.52 -13.51
CA PHE A 18 -28.68 -18.55 -14.56
C PHE A 18 -29.95 -18.33 -15.40
N SER A 19 -30.28 -17.07 -15.70
CA SER A 19 -31.30 -16.76 -16.72
C SER A 19 -30.73 -15.76 -17.73
N VAL A 20 -30.43 -16.27 -18.92
CA VAL A 20 -30.10 -15.48 -20.11
C VAL A 20 -31.42 -15.09 -20.78
N SER A 21 -31.62 -13.80 -21.07
CA SER A 21 -32.67 -13.37 -21.99
C SER A 21 -32.11 -12.38 -23.00
N SER A 22 -31.74 -12.92 -24.16
CA SER A 22 -31.51 -12.16 -25.38
C SER A 22 -32.85 -11.75 -26.00
N HIS A 23 -33.03 -10.47 -26.32
CA HIS A 23 -34.07 -10.04 -27.27
C HIS A 23 -33.51 -9.05 -28.29
N SER A 24 -33.41 -9.53 -29.53
CA SER A 24 -33.02 -8.74 -30.68
C SER A 24 -34.26 -8.14 -31.34
N ARG A 25 -34.29 -6.82 -31.56
CA ARG A 25 -35.14 -6.20 -32.58
C ARG A 25 -34.34 -5.12 -33.31
N ARG A 26 -34.08 -5.36 -34.60
CA ARG A 26 -33.76 -4.30 -35.57
C ARG A 26 -35.01 -3.45 -35.81
N LEU A 27 -34.83 -2.16 -36.08
CA LEU A 27 -35.17 -1.53 -37.37
C LEU A 27 -34.57 -0.12 -37.43
N THR A 28 -34.45 0.44 -38.64
CA THR A 28 -33.50 1.51 -38.98
C THR A 28 -34.21 2.88 -39.26
N PRO A 29 -33.67 3.85 -40.03
CA PRO A 29 -33.38 5.19 -39.48
C PRO A 29 -34.22 6.32 -40.10
N MET A 30 -34.29 7.50 -39.46
CA MET A 30 -34.57 8.77 -40.16
C MET A 30 -33.85 9.97 -39.54
N SER A 31 -33.66 11.00 -40.37
CA SER A 31 -32.74 12.13 -40.22
C SER A 31 -33.39 13.45 -39.80
N ALA A 32 -32.73 14.21 -38.92
CA ALA A 32 -32.75 15.69 -38.82
C ALA A 32 -31.51 16.09 -37.97
N SER A 33 -30.56 16.92 -38.40
CA SER A 33 -30.65 18.32 -38.85
C SER A 33 -31.35 19.24 -37.85
N VAL A 34 -30.56 20.02 -37.08
CA VAL A 34 -30.70 21.49 -36.92
C VAL A 34 -29.55 22.04 -36.06
N ALA A 35 -29.11 23.23 -36.43
CA ALA A 35 -27.92 23.94 -35.99
C ALA A 35 -27.86 24.44 -34.53
N SER A 36 -26.62 24.71 -34.12
CA SER A 36 -26.19 25.89 -33.32
C SER A 36 -26.79 26.16 -31.93
N ARG A 37 -25.91 26.16 -30.92
CA ARG A 37 -25.84 27.32 -30.01
C ARG A 37 -24.46 27.48 -29.37
N GLN A 38 -23.76 28.55 -29.76
CA GLN A 38 -22.62 29.05 -28.99
C GLN A 38 -23.10 29.54 -27.62
N ARG A 39 -22.35 29.24 -26.56
CA ARG A 39 -22.28 30.10 -25.37
C ARG A 39 -20.82 30.46 -25.12
N ARG A 40 -20.52 31.75 -25.29
CA ARG A 40 -19.38 32.38 -24.61
C ARG A 40 -19.56 32.15 -23.11
N VAL A 41 -18.50 31.73 -22.42
CA VAL A 41 -18.28 32.13 -21.04
C VAL A 41 -17.02 32.98 -21.06
N THR A 42 -17.17 34.26 -20.72
CA THR A 42 -16.08 35.22 -20.63
C THR A 42 -15.36 35.06 -19.29
N SER A 43 -14.03 34.95 -19.35
CA SER A 43 -13.08 35.70 -18.52
C SER A 43 -13.60 36.27 -17.19
N LEU A 44 -13.11 35.72 -16.08
CA LEU A 44 -12.59 36.55 -14.99
C LEU A 44 -11.29 35.93 -14.46
N CYS A 45 -10.21 36.71 -14.52
CA CYS A 45 -8.98 36.40 -13.81
C CYS A 45 -9.16 36.66 -12.31
N SER A 46 -8.64 35.76 -11.47
CA SER A 46 -8.14 36.10 -10.14
C SER A 46 -6.76 35.50 -9.98
N SER A 47 -5.76 36.27 -10.42
CA SER A 47 -4.35 36.00 -10.19
C SER A 47 -4.00 36.33 -8.73
N ALA A 48 -3.70 35.29 -7.94
CA ALA A 48 -3.08 35.43 -6.63
C ALA A 48 -2.01 34.34 -6.48
N PHE A 49 -0.90 34.51 -7.22
CA PHE A 49 0.31 33.69 -7.10
C PHE A 49 1.50 34.59 -6.81
N ALA A 50 2.51 34.00 -6.14
CA ALA A 50 3.82 34.57 -5.83
C ALA A 50 3.87 35.70 -4.80
N SER A 51 3.80 35.32 -3.52
CA SER A 51 4.89 35.68 -2.60
C SER A 51 5.87 34.51 -2.56
N VAL A 52 6.94 34.58 -3.35
CA VAL A 52 8.07 33.64 -3.24
C VAL A 52 9.00 34.19 -2.18
N GLU A 53 8.86 33.71 -0.94
CA GLU A 53 9.90 33.93 0.07
C GLU A 53 11.07 32.99 -0.22
N THR A 54 12.11 33.54 -0.86
CA THR A 54 13.41 32.87 -1.02
C THR A 54 14.16 32.82 0.32
N GLY A 55 13.62 32.09 1.29
CA GLY A 55 14.44 31.46 2.30
C GLY A 55 15.26 30.35 1.65
N LYS A 56 16.49 30.11 2.13
CA LYS A 56 17.22 28.90 1.77
C LYS A 56 16.52 27.72 2.45
N ALA A 57 15.55 27.13 1.75
CA ALA A 57 15.00 25.85 2.16
C ALA A 57 16.16 24.85 2.25
N GLU A 58 16.35 24.26 3.43
CA GLU A 58 17.04 22.97 3.50
C GLU A 58 16.27 22.01 2.60
N ASP A 59 16.99 21.20 1.83
CA ASP A 59 16.44 20.33 0.77
C ASP A 59 15.76 19.11 1.40
N ARG A 60 14.75 19.37 2.24
CA ARG A 60 14.04 18.37 3.04
C ARG A 60 13.07 17.62 2.13
N TYR A 61 13.35 16.33 1.97
CA TYR A 61 12.59 15.40 1.14
C TYR A 61 11.08 15.39 1.44
N LEU A 62 10.70 15.47 2.71
CA LEU A 62 9.35 15.75 3.18
C LEU A 62 9.41 16.97 4.11
N ASN A 63 8.39 17.82 4.04
CA ASN A 63 8.22 18.88 5.03
C ASN A 63 7.83 18.29 6.40
N ASP A 64 8.17 18.97 7.48
CA ASP A 64 7.95 18.48 8.86
C ASP A 64 6.49 18.06 9.12
N GLU A 65 5.51 18.83 8.62
CA GLU A 65 4.08 18.49 8.68
C GLU A 65 3.73 17.18 7.95
N GLN A 66 4.34 16.92 6.79
CA GLN A 66 4.14 15.70 6.01
C GLN A 66 4.80 14.51 6.70
N LEU A 67 5.99 14.71 7.27
CA LEU A 67 6.76 13.69 7.99
C LEU A 67 6.01 13.26 9.26
N ASP A 68 5.52 14.22 10.06
CA ASP A 68 4.70 13.94 11.24
C ASP A 68 3.37 13.27 10.89
N PHE A 69 2.69 13.72 9.83
CA PHE A 69 1.47 13.07 9.35
C PHE A 69 1.73 11.64 8.89
N CYS A 70 2.79 11.39 8.10
CA CYS A 70 3.15 10.04 7.64
C CYS A 70 3.48 9.11 8.81
N LYS A 71 4.25 9.56 9.81
CA LYS A 71 4.54 8.77 11.02
C LYS A 71 3.25 8.41 11.78
N ALA A 72 2.39 9.40 12.03
CA ALA A 72 1.13 9.19 12.73
C ALA A 72 0.21 8.22 11.96
N TYR A 73 0.01 8.45 10.66
CA TYR A 73 -0.83 7.64 9.78
C TYR A 73 -0.38 6.17 9.73
N LEU A 74 0.93 5.93 9.58
CA LEU A 74 1.48 4.58 9.54
C LEU A 74 1.33 3.86 10.90
N ASN A 75 1.56 4.58 12.00
CA ASN A 75 1.46 4.05 13.37
C ASN A 75 0.01 3.83 13.83
N GLU A 76 -0.97 4.57 13.30
CA GLU A 76 -2.38 4.40 13.66
C GLU A 76 -3.07 3.35 12.80
N HIS A 77 -2.81 3.32 11.49
CA HIS A 77 -3.59 2.53 10.54
C HIS A 77 -2.86 1.32 9.96
N HIS A 78 -1.54 1.22 10.10
CA HIS A 78 -0.71 0.31 9.30
C HIS A 78 0.29 -0.58 10.06
N LYS A 79 0.17 -0.66 11.39
CA LYS A 79 1.04 -1.51 12.23
C LYS A 79 1.09 -2.97 11.81
N THR A 80 -0.09 -3.58 11.65
CA THR A 80 -0.22 -5.05 11.51
C THR A 80 -0.13 -5.53 10.07
N ASP A 81 -0.57 -4.73 9.10
CA ASP A 81 -0.58 -5.06 7.67
C ASP A 81 0.66 -4.56 6.92
N VAL A 82 1.39 -3.56 7.42
CA VAL A 82 2.61 -3.03 6.79
C VAL A 82 3.84 -3.13 7.71
N LEU A 83 3.82 -2.51 8.89
CA LEU A 83 5.05 -2.34 9.70
C LEU A 83 5.59 -3.67 10.24
N LEU A 84 4.71 -4.57 10.72
CA LEU A 84 5.10 -5.91 11.15
C LEU A 84 5.67 -6.75 9.98
N PRO A 85 5.00 -6.88 8.81
CA PRO A 85 5.60 -7.53 7.64
C PRO A 85 6.91 -6.89 7.16
N PHE A 86 7.06 -5.56 7.21
CA PHE A 86 8.32 -4.89 6.85
C PHE A 86 9.45 -5.29 7.79
N THR A 87 9.18 -5.29 9.10
CA THR A 87 10.12 -5.75 10.13
C THR A 87 10.55 -7.21 9.90
N GLN A 88 9.64 -8.06 9.43
CA GLN A 88 9.91 -9.46 9.10
C GLN A 88 10.68 -9.64 7.79
N ALA A 89 10.35 -8.89 6.73
CA ALA A 89 10.92 -9.09 5.40
C ALA A 89 12.30 -8.46 5.21
N PHE A 90 12.48 -7.24 5.71
CA PHE A 90 13.63 -6.38 5.42
C PHE A 90 14.63 -6.30 6.58
N SER A 91 14.51 -7.16 7.58
CA SER A 91 15.46 -7.22 8.70
C SER A 91 15.79 -8.64 9.15
N ASP A 92 16.95 -8.80 9.76
CA ASP A 92 17.40 -10.06 10.35
C ASP A 92 16.48 -10.59 11.47
N LEU A 93 15.53 -9.79 11.98
CA LEU A 93 14.54 -10.28 12.94
C LEU A 93 13.62 -11.35 12.35
N GLY A 94 13.32 -11.29 11.04
CA GLY A 94 12.57 -12.34 10.34
C GLY A 94 13.34 -13.65 10.29
N THR A 95 14.58 -13.61 9.79
CA THR A 95 15.50 -14.75 9.74
C THR A 95 15.74 -15.34 11.14
N THR A 96 15.98 -14.47 12.12
CA THR A 96 16.16 -14.85 13.54
C THR A 96 14.91 -15.52 14.11
N SER A 97 13.72 -15.01 13.78
CA SER A 97 12.45 -15.60 14.19
C SER A 97 12.31 -17.02 13.68
N ILE A 98 12.49 -17.24 12.38
CA ILE A 98 12.44 -18.59 11.78
C ILE A 98 13.46 -19.51 12.46
N GLN A 99 14.72 -19.09 12.53
CA GLN A 99 15.80 -19.90 13.10
C GLN A 99 15.53 -20.25 14.57
N LYS A 100 15.21 -19.26 15.42
CA LYS A 100 14.92 -19.50 16.84
C LYS A 100 13.68 -20.37 17.05
N ASN A 101 12.65 -20.20 16.23
CA ASN A 101 11.43 -20.99 16.35
C ASN A 101 11.60 -22.45 15.94
N MET A 102 12.54 -22.77 15.02
CA MET A 102 12.94 -24.15 14.73
C MET A 102 13.56 -24.87 15.93
N TRP A 103 14.33 -24.17 16.77
CA TRP A 103 15.02 -24.76 17.93
C TRP A 103 14.23 -24.66 19.24
N MET A 104 13.44 -23.60 19.44
CA MET A 104 12.75 -23.29 20.69
C MET A 104 11.21 -23.36 20.60
N GLY A 105 10.68 -24.03 19.57
CA GLY A 105 9.26 -24.38 19.49
C GLY A 105 8.28 -23.20 19.39
N GLY A 106 8.61 -22.17 18.61
CA GLY A 106 7.70 -21.03 18.38
C GLY A 106 7.72 -19.92 19.44
N SER A 107 8.73 -19.89 20.32
CA SER A 107 8.81 -18.94 21.45
C SER A 107 9.40 -17.56 21.13
N PHE A 108 9.77 -17.28 19.87
CA PHE A 108 10.18 -15.96 19.40
C PHE A 108 9.08 -15.35 18.52
N SER A 109 8.62 -14.14 18.85
CA SER A 109 7.64 -13.40 18.05
C SER A 109 7.94 -11.91 18.02
N ILE A 110 7.60 -11.27 16.90
CA ILE A 110 7.60 -9.82 16.73
C ILE A 110 6.14 -9.39 16.91
N THR A 111 5.86 -8.62 17.97
CA THR A 111 4.48 -8.40 18.46
C THR A 111 3.91 -7.02 18.11
N ASP A 112 4.77 -6.01 17.98
CA ASP A 112 4.40 -4.66 17.54
C ASP A 112 5.56 -4.04 16.76
N ALA A 113 5.26 -3.07 15.89
CA ALA A 113 6.24 -2.27 15.18
C ALA A 113 5.70 -0.84 15.01
N THR A 114 6.55 0.15 15.25
CA THR A 114 6.22 1.58 15.13
C THR A 114 7.27 2.33 14.33
N VAL A 115 6.84 3.19 13.41
CA VAL A 115 7.73 4.15 12.74
C VAL A 115 8.21 5.19 13.75
N THR A 116 9.53 5.32 13.87
CA THR A 116 10.17 6.37 14.67
C THR A 116 10.57 7.57 13.81
N ASP A 117 11.09 7.32 12.60
CA ASP A 117 11.53 8.39 11.68
C ASP A 117 11.44 7.96 10.20
N ILE A 118 11.44 8.95 9.29
CA ILE A 118 11.32 8.78 7.84
C ILE A 118 12.31 9.71 7.13
N THR A 119 13.22 9.15 6.33
CA THR A 119 14.16 9.92 5.49
C THR A 119 13.86 9.74 4.00
N ALA A 120 14.70 10.33 3.13
CA ALA A 120 14.60 10.17 1.68
C ALA A 120 14.66 8.70 1.23
N ASP A 121 15.48 7.90 1.89
CA ASP A 121 15.86 6.57 1.43
C ASP A 121 15.65 5.47 2.48
N THR A 122 15.31 5.80 3.74
CA THR A 122 15.15 4.81 4.82
C THR A 122 13.95 5.12 5.73
N LEU A 123 13.20 4.08 6.06
CA LEU A 123 12.17 4.06 7.09
C LEU A 123 12.77 3.47 8.38
N PHE A 124 12.71 4.22 9.49
CA PHE A 124 13.18 3.75 10.79
C PHE A 124 12.02 3.21 11.61
N LEU A 125 12.15 1.95 12.04
CA LEU A 125 11.15 1.21 12.81
C LEU A 125 11.71 0.84 14.18
N GLU A 126 10.84 0.86 15.18
CA GLU A 126 11.07 0.28 16.49
C GLU A 126 10.13 -0.92 16.67
N ALA A 127 10.71 -2.11 16.82
CA ALA A 127 10.01 -3.38 16.89
C ALA A 127 10.06 -3.97 18.30
N ILE A 128 8.90 -4.42 18.81
CA ILE A 128 8.79 -5.14 20.07
C ILE A 128 8.89 -6.63 19.79
N VAL A 129 9.88 -7.28 20.40
CA VAL A 129 10.20 -8.70 20.23
C VAL A 129 10.03 -9.42 21.57
N VAL A 130 9.27 -10.50 21.57
CA VAL A 130 9.11 -11.40 22.72
C VAL A 130 9.87 -12.69 22.47
N GLU A 131 10.75 -13.05 23.41
CA GLU A 131 11.51 -14.30 23.42
C GLU A 131 11.22 -15.05 24.73
N GLY A 132 10.27 -15.98 24.66
CA GLY A 132 9.76 -16.75 25.79
C GLY A 132 9.07 -15.89 26.84
N ARG A 133 9.83 -15.42 27.85
CA ARG A 133 9.34 -14.53 28.92
C ARG A 133 10.01 -13.15 28.91
N LYS A 134 10.92 -12.89 27.96
CA LYS A 134 11.64 -11.61 27.85
C LYS A 134 11.04 -10.81 26.71
N THR A 135 10.62 -9.58 27.02
CA THR A 135 10.30 -8.58 25.99
C THR A 135 11.52 -7.69 25.79
N SER A 136 11.86 -7.40 24.55
CA SER A 136 12.95 -6.49 24.19
C SER A 136 12.55 -5.64 23.00
N THR A 137 13.09 -4.43 22.93
CA THR A 137 12.84 -3.51 21.82
C THR A 137 14.05 -3.46 20.90
N LYS A 138 13.82 -3.38 19.59
CA LYS A 138 14.84 -3.42 18.55
C LYS A 138 14.59 -2.33 17.53
N GLN A 139 15.60 -1.51 17.24
CA GLN A 139 15.58 -0.63 16.07
C GLN A 139 15.84 -1.45 14.81
N VAL A 140 15.15 -1.09 13.74
CA VAL A 140 15.19 -1.72 12.43
C VAL A 140 15.17 -0.63 11.37
N GLU A 141 16.13 -0.70 10.46
CA GLU A 141 16.26 0.24 9.33
C GLU A 141 15.78 -0.47 8.07
N VAL A 142 14.79 0.11 7.38
CA VAL A 142 14.24 -0.44 6.13
C VAL A 142 14.52 0.55 5.00
N PRO A 143 15.53 0.31 4.16
CA PRO A 143 15.75 1.14 2.99
C PRO A 143 14.55 1.05 2.04
N LEU A 144 14.09 2.18 1.53
CA LEU A 144 12.87 2.29 0.72
C LEU A 144 12.97 1.58 -0.64
N ASP A 145 14.20 1.39 -1.15
CA ASP A 145 14.50 0.59 -2.34
C ASP A 145 15.03 -0.82 -2.02
N SER A 146 14.94 -1.28 -0.76
CA SER A 146 15.47 -2.59 -0.34
C SER A 146 14.73 -3.80 -0.95
N ASP A 147 15.43 -4.92 -1.01
CA ASP A 147 14.85 -6.25 -1.22
C ASP A 147 14.82 -7.03 0.11
N PRO A 148 14.00 -8.10 0.24
CA PRO A 148 14.00 -8.94 1.43
C PRO A 148 15.40 -9.49 1.76
N VAL A 149 15.70 -9.62 3.06
CA VAL A 149 16.96 -10.24 3.49
C VAL A 149 17.06 -11.69 3.03
N GLU A 150 18.28 -12.21 2.85
CA GLU A 150 18.53 -13.52 2.22
C GLU A 150 17.70 -14.66 2.84
N GLY A 151 17.60 -14.70 4.17
CA GLY A 151 16.81 -15.69 4.92
C GLY A 151 15.29 -15.63 4.68
N MET A 152 14.79 -14.55 4.07
CA MET A 152 13.37 -14.26 3.86
C MET A 152 12.94 -14.30 2.39
N LEU A 153 13.88 -14.40 1.43
CA LEU A 153 13.64 -14.49 -0.02
C LEU A 153 12.70 -15.64 -0.45
N ARG A 154 12.58 -16.70 0.37
CA ARG A 154 11.64 -17.80 0.13
C ARG A 154 10.18 -17.45 0.45
N THR A 155 9.97 -16.46 1.31
CA THR A 155 8.64 -16.02 1.80
C THR A 155 8.15 -14.81 1.00
N TYR A 156 9.06 -13.86 0.76
CA TYR A 156 8.81 -12.60 0.08
C TYR A 156 9.63 -12.54 -1.22
N PRO A 157 9.00 -12.41 -2.39
CA PRO A 157 9.71 -12.27 -3.66
C PRO A 157 10.37 -10.89 -3.75
N THR A 158 11.53 -10.81 -4.41
CA THR A 158 12.10 -9.55 -4.86
C THR A 158 11.21 -8.91 -5.93
N GLN A 159 11.20 -7.58 -6.00
CA GLN A 159 10.64 -6.84 -7.13
C GLN A 159 11.72 -5.97 -7.76
N PRO A 160 11.67 -5.65 -9.06
CA PRO A 160 12.66 -4.77 -9.66
C PRO A 160 12.75 -3.43 -8.89
N PRO A 161 13.92 -2.80 -8.76
CA PRO A 161 14.02 -1.45 -8.22
C PRO A 161 13.24 -0.48 -9.11
N ILE A 162 12.80 0.65 -8.54
CA ILE A 162 12.24 1.74 -9.36
C ILE A 162 13.42 2.47 -10.01
N ASP A 163 13.42 2.61 -11.34
CA ASP A 163 14.46 3.37 -12.05
C ASP A 163 14.46 4.84 -11.56
N PRO A 164 15.56 5.35 -10.99
CA PRO A 164 15.65 6.74 -10.51
C PRO A 164 15.27 7.78 -11.57
N LEU A 165 15.63 7.57 -12.83
CA LEU A 165 15.32 8.52 -13.92
C LEU A 165 13.83 8.55 -14.26
N HIS A 166 13.13 7.42 -14.08
CA HIS A 166 11.67 7.37 -14.21
C HIS A 166 10.98 7.92 -12.96
N LEU A 167 11.55 7.69 -11.78
CA LEU A 167 11.06 8.19 -10.50
C LEU A 167 11.08 9.72 -10.46
N GLU A 168 12.24 10.36 -10.71
CA GLU A 168 12.38 11.82 -10.78
C GLU A 168 11.38 12.48 -11.75
N ARG A 169 11.14 11.87 -12.91
CA ARG A 169 10.19 12.37 -13.92
C ARG A 169 8.72 12.18 -13.53
N SER A 170 8.39 11.09 -12.82
CA SER A 170 7.01 10.69 -12.51
C SER A 170 6.55 11.08 -11.10
N ALA A 171 7.49 11.51 -10.27
CA ALA A 171 7.32 11.87 -8.86
C ALA A 171 8.16 13.13 -8.53
N PRO A 172 7.83 14.30 -9.10
CA PRO A 172 8.58 15.55 -8.87
C PRO A 172 8.42 16.10 -7.44
N PHE A 173 7.55 15.51 -6.62
CA PHE A 173 7.38 15.84 -5.20
C PHE A 173 7.89 14.67 -4.34
N GLY A 174 8.62 14.96 -3.26
CA GLY A 174 9.18 13.91 -2.38
C GLY A 174 8.12 12.95 -1.82
N ILE A 175 6.89 13.43 -1.59
CA ILE A 175 5.76 12.57 -1.19
C ILE A 175 5.33 11.59 -2.29
N ASP A 176 5.39 11.98 -3.57
CA ASP A 176 5.13 11.08 -4.70
C ASP A 176 6.20 9.97 -4.74
N ASN A 177 7.46 10.30 -4.45
CA ASN A 177 8.57 9.36 -4.42
C ASN A 177 8.40 8.37 -3.25
N PHE A 178 8.19 8.90 -2.04
CA PHE A 178 7.96 8.12 -0.83
C PHE A 178 6.84 7.10 -1.00
N VAL A 179 5.67 7.53 -1.50
CA VAL A 179 4.53 6.64 -1.68
C VAL A 179 4.81 5.57 -2.74
N ARG A 180 5.50 5.89 -3.84
CA ARG A 180 5.86 4.89 -4.87
C ARG A 180 6.81 3.82 -4.32
N ARG A 181 7.87 4.22 -3.60
CA ARG A 181 8.81 3.29 -2.96
C ARG A 181 8.11 2.44 -1.89
N MET A 182 7.28 3.05 -1.04
CA MET A 182 6.45 2.34 -0.05
C MET A 182 5.49 1.32 -0.71
N ILE A 183 4.87 1.64 -1.85
CA ILE A 183 4.00 0.70 -2.58
C ILE A 183 4.78 -0.53 -3.07
N ARG A 184 6.02 -0.34 -3.58
CA ARG A 184 6.91 -1.46 -3.94
C ARG A 184 7.19 -2.35 -2.74
N LEU A 185 7.57 -1.79 -1.60
CA LEU A 185 7.78 -2.56 -0.36
C LEU A 185 6.50 -3.27 0.10
N CYS A 186 5.34 -2.61 0.05
CA CYS A 186 4.04 -3.23 0.34
C CYS A 186 3.75 -4.43 -0.57
N ASN A 187 4.06 -4.35 -1.86
CA ASN A 187 3.83 -5.45 -2.80
C ASN A 187 4.76 -6.65 -2.55
N ILE A 188 6.03 -6.40 -2.21
CA ILE A 188 6.98 -7.44 -1.77
C ILE A 188 6.42 -8.23 -0.58
N VAL A 189 5.87 -7.53 0.43
CA VAL A 189 5.28 -8.16 1.62
C VAL A 189 3.81 -8.57 1.46
N LYS A 190 3.24 -8.42 0.24
CA LYS A 190 1.85 -8.76 -0.12
C LYS A 190 0.77 -7.95 0.63
N ALA A 191 1.12 -6.76 1.13
CA ALA A 191 0.24 -5.79 1.79
C ALA A 191 -0.62 -4.98 0.79
N TYR A 192 -1.26 -5.66 -0.17
CA TYR A 192 -2.01 -5.01 -1.26
C TYR A 192 -3.17 -4.11 -0.77
N GLY A 193 -3.76 -4.42 0.39
CA GLY A 193 -4.80 -3.58 1.01
C GLY A 193 -4.32 -2.22 1.50
N ALA A 194 -3.00 -2.03 1.69
CA ALA A 194 -2.40 -0.78 2.12
C ALA A 194 -2.04 0.15 0.94
N THR A 195 -1.74 -0.38 -0.25
CA THR A 195 -1.25 0.43 -1.38
C THR A 195 -2.26 1.52 -1.79
N GLY A 196 -3.55 1.18 -1.88
CA GLY A 196 -4.61 2.15 -2.18
C GLY A 196 -4.75 3.25 -1.13
N LYS A 197 -4.49 2.94 0.15
CA LYS A 197 -4.50 3.92 1.25
C LYS A 197 -3.26 4.84 1.21
N LEU A 198 -2.09 4.28 0.90
CA LEU A 198 -0.87 5.06 0.69
C LEU A 198 -0.99 6.03 -0.50
N ILE A 199 -1.72 5.64 -1.55
CA ILE A 199 -2.05 6.56 -2.66
C ILE A 199 -2.93 7.72 -2.19
N GLN A 200 -3.96 7.44 -1.38
CA GLN A 200 -4.82 8.47 -0.80
C GLN A 200 -4.04 9.43 0.12
N LEU A 201 -3.19 8.90 0.99
CA LEU A 201 -2.23 9.65 1.82
C LEU A 201 -1.40 10.62 0.97
N GLY A 202 -0.78 10.11 -0.11
CA GLY A 202 0.05 10.93 -0.98
C GLY A 202 -0.72 12.05 -1.68
N VAL A 203 -1.96 11.79 -2.13
CA VAL A 203 -2.85 12.81 -2.71
C VAL A 203 -3.28 13.84 -1.67
N GLN A 204 -3.60 13.43 -0.44
CA GLN A 204 -3.96 14.32 0.66
C GLN A 204 -2.83 15.29 1.04
N LEU A 205 -1.59 14.80 1.04
CA LEU A 205 -0.39 15.59 1.33
C LEU A 205 0.14 16.41 0.13
N GLY A 206 -0.70 16.62 -0.89
CA GLY A 206 -0.44 17.50 -2.03
C GLY A 206 0.28 16.85 -3.21
N GLY A 207 0.54 15.54 -3.17
CA GLY A 207 1.17 14.78 -4.25
C GLY A 207 0.33 14.76 -5.52
N ARG A 208 0.89 15.31 -6.61
CA ARG A 208 0.21 15.44 -7.91
C ARG A 208 0.59 14.33 -8.90
N GLY A 209 1.64 13.57 -8.60
CA GLY A 209 2.12 12.44 -9.38
C GLY A 209 1.62 11.09 -8.85
N VAL A 210 1.26 10.97 -7.56
CA VAL A 210 0.86 9.68 -6.94
C VAL A 210 -0.19 8.91 -7.74
N GLY A 211 -1.30 9.57 -8.11
CA GLY A 211 -2.38 8.96 -8.89
C GLY A 211 -2.05 8.75 -10.39
N LYS A 212 -0.93 9.32 -10.87
CA LYS A 212 -0.42 9.12 -12.23
C LYS A 212 0.61 7.99 -12.22
N LEU A 213 0.15 6.79 -11.90
CA LEU A 213 0.91 5.58 -12.17
C LEU A 213 0.70 5.24 -13.64
N HIS A 214 1.73 5.50 -14.45
CA HIS A 214 1.87 4.80 -15.74
C HIS A 214 2.00 3.28 -15.47
N ASP A 215 1.54 2.48 -16.42
CA ASP A 215 1.27 1.04 -16.24
C ASP A 215 2.48 0.20 -15.76
N ASP A 216 3.69 0.72 -15.91
CA ASP A 216 4.96 0.07 -15.58
C ASP A 216 5.28 0.02 -14.06
N MET A 217 4.55 0.75 -13.21
CA MET A 217 4.85 0.86 -11.77
C MET A 217 3.78 0.21 -10.88
N TYR A 218 3.89 -1.11 -10.72
CA TYR A 218 3.46 -1.90 -9.55
C TYR A 218 1.98 -1.89 -9.11
N LEU A 219 1.11 -1.04 -9.66
CA LEU A 219 -0.32 -1.06 -9.37
C LEU A 219 -1.07 -2.15 -10.13
N ASN A 220 -0.58 -2.47 -11.33
CA ASN A 220 -1.16 -3.48 -12.23
C ASN A 220 -0.62 -4.90 -11.96
N GLN A 221 0.24 -5.10 -10.95
CA GLN A 221 0.80 -6.41 -10.60
C GLN A 221 0.00 -7.18 -9.55
N VAL A 222 -1.27 -6.82 -9.33
CA VAL A 222 -2.19 -7.68 -8.57
C VAL A 222 -2.31 -9.00 -9.33
N PRO A 223 -1.95 -10.16 -8.76
CA PRO A 223 -2.11 -11.42 -9.44
C PRO A 223 -3.60 -11.66 -9.69
N HIS A 224 -4.02 -11.61 -10.94
CA HIS A 224 -5.30 -12.18 -11.35
C HIS A 224 -5.21 -13.68 -11.09
N SER A 225 -5.98 -14.16 -10.11
CA SER A 225 -6.18 -15.59 -9.90
C SER A 225 -6.88 -16.17 -11.12
N GLU A 226 -6.19 -17.06 -11.83
CA GLU A 226 -6.82 -18.03 -12.76
C GLU A 226 -7.71 -19.02 -12.00
#